data_AF-A0A1E3WIU8-F1
#
_entry.id   AF-A0A1E3WIU8-F1
#
_cell.length_a   1.000
_cell.length_b   1.000
_cell.length_c   1.000
_cell.angle_alpha   90.00
_cell.angle_beta   90.00
_cell.angle_gamma   90.00
#
_symmetry.space_group_name_H-M   'P 1'
#
loop_
_entity.id
_entity.type
_entity.pdbx_description
1 polymer ?
#
loop_
_entity_poly.entity_id
_entity_poly.type
_entity_poly.pdbx_seq_one_letter_code
_entity_poly.pdbx_strand_id
1 'polypeptide(L)'
;MIKKICFTKSLLLVSALISFYSYADHERVTDENIPFLYDVRAEIKATDEKLASIMSKDYRLAKDEFSRYDLLQKIKPIIDNRLQKAAKTDAIELHIGGNLEDYDFDKKGFPSGFGEGTYIPFQNKYAVTFSNSNDIQFIPVSMESARLLSSELQKNRRASYIIKGNIIEVKEDNMNYHTYKTIKMKITEIEAKLSDSGKLIGNKII
;
A
#
# COMPACT_ATOMS: atom_id res chain seq x y z
N MET A 1 42.62 54.57 -34.91
CA MET A 1 41.26 54.61 -34.31
C MET A 1 40.39 53.62 -35.08
N ILE A 2 40.15 52.43 -34.52
CA ILE A 2 39.00 51.50 -34.72
C ILE A 2 39.32 50.23 -33.90
N LYS A 3 38.43 49.93 -32.95
CA LYS A 3 38.39 48.73 -32.11
C LYS A 3 37.85 47.52 -32.90
N LYS A 4 38.16 46.31 -32.41
CA LYS A 4 37.29 45.11 -32.22
C LYS A 4 37.97 43.83 -32.74
N ILE A 5 37.80 42.63 -32.18
CA ILE A 5 37.20 42.08 -30.95
C ILE A 5 37.80 40.67 -30.84
N CYS A 6 38.13 40.26 -29.62
CA CYS A 6 38.54 38.91 -29.25
C CYS A 6 37.35 37.93 -29.39
N PHE A 7 37.53 36.77 -30.04
CA PHE A 7 36.56 35.69 -30.03
C PHE A 7 37.12 34.51 -29.21
N THR A 8 36.79 34.50 -27.92
CA THR A 8 36.93 33.34 -27.05
C THR A 8 35.77 32.39 -27.34
N LYS A 9 36.06 31.21 -27.88
CA LYS A 9 35.06 30.13 -28.02
C LYS A 9 34.72 29.61 -26.62
N SER A 10 33.57 30.05 -26.11
CA SER A 10 32.92 29.45 -24.94
C SER A 10 32.33 28.10 -25.34
N LEU A 11 32.83 27.04 -24.72
CA LEU A 11 32.32 25.68 -24.81
C LEU A 11 31.15 25.57 -23.82
N LEU A 12 29.92 25.67 -24.30
CA LEU A 12 28.72 25.45 -23.48
C LEU A 12 28.45 23.94 -23.36
N LEU A 13 28.82 23.38 -22.22
CA LEU A 13 28.39 22.06 -21.76
C LEU A 13 26.94 22.18 -21.26
N VAL A 14 25.98 21.70 -22.06
CA VAL A 14 24.59 21.55 -21.61
C VAL A 14 24.48 20.20 -20.92
N SER A 15 24.63 20.18 -19.59
CA SER A 15 24.28 19.02 -18.78
C SER A 15 22.76 18.95 -18.66
N ALA A 16 22.14 18.11 -19.49
CA ALA A 16 20.74 17.72 -19.31
C ALA A 16 20.63 16.85 -18.05
N LEU A 17 20.14 17.43 -16.96
CA LEU A 17 19.65 16.69 -15.80
C LEU A 17 18.40 15.92 -16.22
N ILE A 18 18.58 14.65 -16.58
CA ILE A 18 17.46 13.73 -16.74
C ILE A 18 17.05 13.32 -15.32
N SER A 19 16.01 13.97 -14.80
CA SER A 19 15.32 13.53 -13.61
C SER A 19 14.68 12.18 -13.92
N PHE A 20 15.29 11.09 -13.44
CA PHE A 20 14.62 9.81 -13.38
C PHE A 20 13.48 9.95 -12.36
N TYR A 21 12.28 10.30 -12.83
CA TYR A 21 11.06 9.98 -12.10
C TYR A 21 10.98 8.46 -12.10
N SER A 22 11.52 7.84 -11.04
CA SER A 22 11.17 6.46 -10.73
C SER A 22 9.67 6.47 -10.50
N TYR A 23 8.89 5.94 -11.44
CA TYR A 23 7.55 5.48 -11.13
C TYR A 23 7.74 4.47 -10.00
N ALA A 24 7.42 4.87 -8.77
CA ALA A 24 7.40 3.95 -7.65
C ALA A 24 6.30 2.93 -7.96
N ASP A 25 6.72 1.75 -8.38
CA ASP A 25 5.82 0.61 -8.50
C ASP A 25 5.26 0.33 -7.11
N HIS A 26 3.93 0.24 -7.00
CA HIS A 26 3.28 0.06 -5.71
C HIS A 26 3.34 -1.43 -5.37
N GLU A 27 3.96 -1.78 -4.24
CA GLU A 27 3.96 -3.17 -3.79
C GLU A 27 2.61 -3.48 -3.16
N ARG A 28 1.94 -4.52 -3.67
CA ARG A 28 0.72 -5.03 -3.03
C ARG A 28 1.00 -5.56 -1.64
N VAL A 29 0.31 -5.06 -0.63
CA VAL A 29 0.42 -5.56 0.74
C VAL A 29 -0.38 -6.86 0.88
N THR A 30 0.25 -7.86 1.47
CA THR A 30 -0.33 -9.17 1.77
C THR A 30 0.09 -9.63 3.16
N ASP A 31 -0.53 -10.71 3.66
CA ASP A 31 -0.15 -11.33 4.94
C ASP A 31 1.32 -11.77 4.96
N GLU A 32 1.88 -12.11 3.80
CA GLU A 32 3.24 -12.61 3.66
C GLU A 32 4.31 -11.52 3.68
N ASN A 33 4.02 -10.31 3.18
CA ASN A 33 5.02 -9.25 3.05
C ASN A 33 4.89 -8.14 4.12
N ILE A 34 3.71 -7.95 4.73
CA ILE A 34 3.49 -6.91 5.73
C ILE A 34 4.46 -6.97 6.93
N PRO A 35 4.89 -8.15 7.44
CA PRO A 35 5.86 -8.17 8.53
C PRO A 35 7.19 -7.53 8.14
N PHE A 36 7.65 -7.73 6.90
CA PHE A 36 8.91 -7.20 6.40
C PHE A 36 8.81 -5.70 6.10
N LEU A 37 7.69 -5.25 5.52
CA LEU A 37 7.41 -3.83 5.29
C LEU A 37 7.42 -3.02 6.60
N TYR A 38 6.90 -3.60 7.67
CA TYR A 38 6.96 -3.04 9.02
C TYR A 38 8.38 -3.07 9.58
N ASP A 39 9.02 -4.24 9.57
CA ASP A 39 10.28 -4.48 10.29
C ASP A 39 11.44 -3.61 9.83
N VAL A 40 11.55 -3.34 8.53
CA VAL A 40 12.63 -2.50 7.98
C VAL A 40 12.58 -1.05 8.47
N ARG A 41 11.41 -0.59 8.95
CA ARG A 41 11.15 0.76 9.46
C ARG A 41 10.98 0.81 10.99
N ALA A 42 10.84 -0.34 11.64
CA ALA A 42 10.63 -0.41 13.08
C ALA A 42 11.92 -0.05 13.84
N GLU A 43 11.76 0.67 14.96
CA GLU A 43 12.89 0.98 15.85
C GLU A 43 13.48 -0.30 16.46
N ILE A 44 12.62 -1.23 16.86
CA ILE A 44 12.99 -2.54 17.39
C ILE A 44 12.63 -3.58 16.34
N LYS A 45 13.67 -4.11 15.69
CA LYS A 45 13.53 -5.17 14.69
C LYS A 45 13.25 -6.52 15.33
N ALA A 46 12.43 -7.31 14.66
CA ALA A 46 12.22 -8.71 14.98
C ALA A 46 13.50 -9.51 14.72
N THR A 47 13.68 -10.60 15.47
CA THR A 47 14.76 -11.54 15.19
C THR A 47 14.42 -12.42 13.99
N ASP A 48 15.43 -13.04 13.39
CA ASP A 48 15.23 -13.98 12.28
C ASP A 48 14.32 -15.14 12.69
N GLU A 49 14.42 -15.62 13.93
CA GLU A 49 13.56 -16.69 14.43
C GLU A 49 12.09 -16.25 14.49
N LYS A 50 11.84 -14.99 14.84
CA LYS A 50 10.49 -14.43 14.88
C LYS A 50 9.90 -14.31 13.49
N LEU A 51 10.68 -13.80 12.53
CA LEU A 51 10.27 -13.69 11.13
C LEU A 51 10.10 -15.07 10.48
N ALA A 52 10.99 -16.02 10.78
CA ALA A 52 10.89 -17.41 10.33
C ALA A 52 9.62 -18.10 10.87
N SER A 53 9.25 -17.87 12.13
CA SER A 53 8.02 -18.42 12.75
C SER A 53 6.74 -17.87 12.11
N ILE A 54 6.77 -16.63 11.62
CA ILE A 54 5.67 -16.03 10.87
C ILE A 54 5.56 -16.65 9.47
N MET A 55 6.68 -16.78 8.76
CA MET A 55 6.74 -17.23 7.37
C MET A 55 6.57 -18.76 7.20
N SER A 56 7.05 -19.57 8.15
CA SER A 56 7.14 -21.02 7.99
C SER A 56 6.43 -21.76 9.11
N LYS A 57 5.39 -22.49 8.73
CA LYS A 57 4.70 -23.42 9.63
C LYS A 57 5.64 -24.54 10.10
N ASP A 58 6.49 -25.05 9.21
CA ASP A 58 7.43 -26.14 9.53
C ASP A 58 8.46 -25.68 10.55
N TYR A 59 9.00 -24.47 10.40
CA TYR A 59 9.90 -23.87 11.39
C TYR A 59 9.21 -23.73 12.75
N ARG A 60 7.97 -23.21 12.75
CA ARG A 60 7.18 -23.01 13.97
C ARG A 60 6.83 -24.32 14.67
N LEU A 61 6.65 -25.40 13.92
CA LEU A 61 6.26 -26.73 14.44
C LEU A 61 7.45 -27.70 14.57
N ALA A 62 8.69 -27.24 14.36
CA ALA A 62 9.88 -28.06 14.49
C ALA A 62 10.00 -28.61 15.93
N LYS A 63 10.14 -29.94 16.03
CA LYS A 63 10.04 -30.71 17.28
C LYS A 63 11.25 -30.52 18.20
N ASP A 64 12.41 -30.26 17.63
CA ASP A 64 13.69 -30.12 18.33
C ASP A 64 14.49 -28.92 17.81
N GLU A 65 15.47 -28.50 18.60
CA GLU A 65 16.33 -27.36 18.35
C GLU A 65 17.26 -27.53 17.14
N PHE A 66 17.67 -28.75 16.81
CA PHE A 66 18.55 -29.03 15.67
C PHE A 66 17.77 -28.88 14.36
N SER A 67 16.59 -29.49 14.27
CA SER A 67 15.67 -29.31 13.15
C SER A 67 15.30 -27.85 12.95
N ARG A 68 15.05 -27.12 14.05
CA ARG A 68 14.75 -25.68 13.98
C ARG A 68 15.93 -24.89 13.46
N TYR A 69 17.13 -25.15 13.96
CA TYR A 69 18.36 -24.51 13.49
C TYR A 69 18.60 -24.75 12.00
N ASP A 70 18.50 -26.00 11.54
CA ASP A 70 18.67 -26.37 10.14
C ASP A 70 17.65 -25.69 9.23
N LEU A 71 16.40 -25.58 9.68
CA LEU A 71 15.37 -24.82 8.96
C LEU A 71 15.68 -23.32 8.95
N LEU A 72 16.16 -22.75 10.06
CA LEU A 72 16.54 -21.33 10.11
C LEU A 72 17.61 -21.00 9.08
N GLN A 73 18.65 -21.83 8.96
CA GLN A 73 19.73 -21.62 8.00
C GLN A 73 19.22 -21.59 6.55
N LYS A 74 18.19 -22.38 6.24
CA LYS A 74 17.54 -22.38 4.91
C LYS A 74 16.63 -21.18 4.70
N ILE A 75 15.98 -20.71 5.76
CA ILE A 75 15.00 -19.62 5.71
C ILE A 75 15.68 -18.24 5.71
N LYS A 76 16.80 -18.08 6.41
CA LYS A 76 17.49 -16.81 6.61
C LYS A 76 17.79 -16.06 5.28
N PRO A 77 18.30 -16.69 4.21
CA PRO A 77 18.50 -16.00 2.93
C PRO A 77 17.20 -15.44 2.33
N ILE A 78 16.06 -16.09 2.59
CA ILE A 78 14.74 -15.64 2.14
C ILE A 78 14.27 -14.44 2.97
N ILE A 79 14.52 -14.45 4.29
CA ILE A 79 14.28 -13.30 5.17
C ILE A 79 15.08 -12.10 4.68
N ASP A 80 16.39 -12.27 4.47
CA ASP A 80 17.29 -11.21 4.02
C ASP A 80 16.83 -10.60 2.69
N ASN A 81 16.42 -11.45 1.74
CA ASN A 81 15.89 -10.98 0.46
C ASN A 81 14.59 -10.17 0.62
N ARG A 82 13.66 -10.64 1.46
CA ARG A 82 12.40 -9.94 1.71
C ARG A 82 12.61 -8.61 2.43
N LEU A 83 13.52 -8.55 3.41
CA LEU A 83 13.90 -7.30 4.07
C LEU A 83 14.53 -6.32 3.09
N GLN A 84 15.45 -6.77 2.23
CA GLN A 84 16.06 -5.92 1.21
C GLN A 84 15.04 -5.38 0.20
N LYS A 85 14.05 -6.19 -0.19
CA LYS A 85 12.95 -5.73 -1.04
C LYS A 85 12.11 -4.69 -0.30
N ALA A 86 11.66 -5.00 0.91
CA ALA A 86 10.82 -4.13 1.73
C ALA A 86 11.47 -2.78 2.06
N ALA A 87 12.79 -2.74 2.22
CA ALA A 87 13.56 -1.53 2.46
C ALA A 87 13.57 -0.56 1.25
N LYS A 88 13.24 -1.04 0.05
CA LYS A 88 13.15 -0.25 -1.18
C LYS A 88 11.71 0.13 -1.55
N THR A 89 10.74 -0.33 -0.77
CA THR A 89 9.31 -0.15 -1.06
C THR A 89 8.75 1.00 -0.22
N ASP A 90 8.56 2.16 -0.83
CA ASP A 90 7.90 3.31 -0.16
C ASP A 90 6.44 3.46 -0.56
N ALA A 91 6.06 3.00 -1.75
CA ALA A 91 4.70 3.01 -2.26
C ALA A 91 4.08 1.61 -2.14
N ILE A 92 2.86 1.53 -1.61
CA ILE A 92 2.12 0.29 -1.38
C ILE A 92 0.70 0.37 -1.90
N GLU A 93 0.13 -0.77 -2.26
CA GLU A 93 -1.28 -0.89 -2.63
C GLU A 93 -2.02 -1.93 -1.80
N LEU A 94 -3.29 -1.65 -1.50
CA LEU A 94 -4.20 -2.52 -0.76
C LEU A 94 -5.35 -2.95 -1.68
N HIS A 95 -5.68 -4.23 -1.65
CA HIS A 95 -6.82 -4.79 -2.37
C HIS A 95 -7.84 -5.25 -1.34
N ILE A 96 -8.97 -4.54 -1.24
CA ILE A 96 -9.92 -4.70 -0.14
C ILE A 96 -11.32 -4.96 -0.72
N GLY A 97 -11.98 -6.01 -0.24
CA GLY A 97 -13.39 -6.22 -0.52
C GLY A 97 -14.27 -5.38 0.41
N GLY A 98 -15.37 -4.86 -0.11
CA GLY A 98 -16.37 -4.14 0.68
C GLY A 98 -17.72 -4.12 -0.02
N ASN A 99 -18.62 -3.27 0.47
CA ASN A 99 -19.89 -2.98 -0.19
C ASN A 99 -19.95 -1.50 -0.53
N LEU A 100 -20.56 -1.18 -1.68
CA LEU A 100 -20.99 0.17 -1.98
C LEU A 100 -22.30 0.47 -1.24
N GLU A 101 -22.35 1.64 -0.64
CA GLU A 101 -23.61 2.19 -0.12
C GLU A 101 -24.50 2.74 -1.25
N ASP A 102 -25.65 3.29 -0.88
CA ASP A 102 -26.53 3.96 -1.84
C ASP A 102 -25.88 5.23 -2.41
N TYR A 103 -26.25 5.55 -3.65
CA TYR A 103 -25.74 6.75 -4.30
C TYR A 103 -26.27 7.99 -3.59
N ASP A 104 -25.36 8.88 -3.20
CA ASP A 104 -25.72 10.17 -2.61
C ASP A 104 -25.87 11.19 -3.75
N PHE A 105 -27.10 11.67 -3.94
CA PHE A 105 -27.45 12.59 -5.02
C PHE A 105 -26.87 14.00 -4.82
N ASP A 106 -26.69 14.43 -3.58
CA ASP A 106 -26.16 15.75 -3.24
C ASP A 106 -24.64 15.78 -3.42
N LYS A 107 -23.95 14.73 -2.98
CA LYS A 107 -22.49 14.58 -3.10
C LYS A 107 -22.04 13.99 -4.44
N LYS A 108 -22.97 13.46 -5.25
CA LYS A 108 -22.74 12.91 -6.59
C LYS A 108 -21.72 11.77 -6.62
N GLY A 109 -22.05 10.67 -5.97
CA GLY A 109 -21.19 9.48 -5.93
C GLY A 109 -21.60 8.48 -4.87
N PHE A 110 -20.67 7.60 -4.51
CA PHE A 110 -20.92 6.53 -3.55
C PHE A 110 -20.06 6.71 -2.29
N PRO A 111 -20.64 6.61 -1.09
CA PRO A 111 -19.87 6.42 0.13
C PRO A 111 -19.04 5.14 0.04
N SER A 112 -17.77 5.22 0.41
CA SER A 112 -16.83 4.10 0.34
C SER A 112 -16.78 3.25 1.61
N GLY A 113 -17.29 3.79 2.73
CA GLY A 113 -17.20 3.20 4.06
C GLY A 113 -15.84 3.39 4.76
N PHE A 114 -14.85 3.99 4.09
CA PHE A 114 -13.58 4.38 4.74
C PHE A 114 -13.78 5.69 5.50
N GLY A 115 -13.20 5.82 6.69
CA GLY A 115 -13.28 7.02 7.51
C GLY A 115 -12.20 7.08 8.57
N GLU A 116 -12.31 8.02 9.51
CA GLU A 116 -11.39 8.10 10.64
C GLU A 116 -11.46 6.80 11.46
N GLY A 117 -10.29 6.28 11.86
CA GLY A 117 -10.18 5.02 12.58
C GLY A 117 -10.33 3.76 11.74
N THR A 118 -10.59 3.85 10.42
CA THR A 118 -10.55 2.67 9.56
C THR A 118 -9.12 2.11 9.48
N TYR A 119 -9.02 0.79 9.66
CA TYR A 119 -7.77 0.05 9.51
C TYR A 119 -8.03 -1.27 8.78
N ILE A 120 -7.01 -1.76 8.09
CA ILE A 120 -7.06 -3.01 7.34
C ILE A 120 -6.23 -4.04 8.10
N PRO A 121 -6.85 -5.05 8.75
CA PRO A 121 -6.14 -6.05 9.51
C PRO A 121 -5.49 -7.10 8.60
N PHE A 122 -4.33 -7.58 9.03
CA PHE A 122 -3.60 -8.71 8.48
C PHE A 122 -3.29 -9.72 9.58
N GLN A 123 -2.82 -10.91 9.20
CA GLN A 123 -2.41 -11.95 10.14
C GLN A 123 -1.32 -11.46 11.10
N ASN A 124 -1.13 -12.19 12.21
CA ASN A 124 -0.09 -11.92 13.21
C ASN A 124 -0.14 -10.51 13.84
N LYS A 125 -1.34 -9.91 13.91
CA LYS A 125 -1.59 -8.57 14.46
C LYS A 125 -0.84 -7.46 13.72
N TYR A 126 -0.75 -7.58 12.39
CA TYR A 126 -0.36 -6.45 11.54
C TYR A 126 -1.60 -5.71 11.03
N ALA A 127 -1.45 -4.42 10.76
CA ALA A 127 -2.51 -3.62 10.18
C ALA A 127 -1.98 -2.48 9.32
N VAL A 128 -2.79 -2.00 8.39
CA VAL A 128 -2.55 -0.73 7.69
C VAL A 128 -3.60 0.29 8.12
N THR A 129 -3.15 1.47 8.53
CA THR A 129 -4.00 2.63 8.86
C THR A 129 -3.75 3.76 7.87
N PHE A 130 -4.65 4.73 7.84
CA PHE A 130 -4.62 5.82 6.88
C PHE A 130 -4.42 7.17 7.58
N SER A 131 -3.51 8.01 7.07
CA SER A 131 -3.34 9.38 7.58
C SER A 131 -4.41 10.34 7.08
N ASN A 132 -5.06 10.01 5.97
CA ASN A 132 -6.02 10.87 5.27
C ASN A 132 -7.23 10.09 4.76
N SER A 133 -7.77 9.17 5.58
CA SER A 133 -8.98 8.40 5.22
C SER A 133 -10.19 9.29 4.92
N ASN A 134 -10.26 10.49 5.51
CA ASN A 134 -11.31 11.45 5.22
C ASN A 134 -11.36 11.88 3.75
N ASP A 135 -10.23 11.82 3.04
CA ASP A 135 -10.17 12.16 1.61
C ASP A 135 -10.80 11.07 0.73
N ILE A 136 -10.99 9.85 1.24
CA ILE A 136 -11.53 8.72 0.48
C ILE A 136 -12.89 8.23 0.97
N GLN A 137 -13.56 8.96 1.87
CA GLN A 137 -14.91 8.58 2.36
C GLN A 137 -15.94 8.46 1.22
N PHE A 138 -15.64 9.04 0.07
CA PHE A 138 -16.57 9.14 -1.04
C PHE A 138 -15.86 8.95 -2.38
N ILE A 139 -16.44 8.11 -3.23
CA ILE A 139 -16.01 7.88 -4.61
C ILE A 139 -16.89 8.73 -5.53
N PRO A 140 -16.35 9.79 -6.15
CA PRO A 140 -17.13 10.66 -7.02
C PRO A 140 -17.53 9.89 -8.29
N VAL A 141 -18.83 9.92 -8.62
CA VAL A 141 -19.37 9.27 -9.82
C VAL A 141 -20.50 10.13 -10.37
N SER A 142 -20.46 10.46 -11.66
CA SER A 142 -21.55 11.24 -12.27
C SER A 142 -22.88 10.50 -12.20
N MET A 143 -24.00 11.23 -12.13
CA MET A 143 -25.34 10.62 -12.11
C MET A 143 -25.59 9.72 -13.32
N GLU A 144 -25.11 10.12 -14.50
CA GLU A 144 -25.24 9.33 -15.72
C GLU A 144 -24.46 8.01 -15.61
N SER A 145 -23.21 8.07 -15.16
CA SER A 145 -22.38 6.88 -14.92
C SER A 145 -22.99 5.96 -13.86
N ALA A 146 -23.51 6.53 -12.76
CA ALA A 146 -24.20 5.77 -11.72
C ALA A 146 -25.47 5.09 -12.26
N ARG A 147 -26.22 5.76 -13.14
CA ARG A 147 -27.40 5.18 -13.79
C ARG A 147 -27.04 3.99 -14.68
N LEU A 148 -25.92 4.04 -15.40
CA LEU A 148 -25.41 2.92 -16.20
C LEU A 148 -24.94 1.72 -15.35
N LEU A 149 -24.68 1.93 -14.06
CA LEU A 149 -24.34 0.86 -13.10
C LEU A 149 -25.58 0.30 -12.39
N SER A 150 -26.73 0.97 -12.48
CA SER A 150 -27.92 0.65 -11.67
C SER A 150 -28.40 -0.80 -11.79
N SER A 151 -28.40 -1.39 -12.99
CA SER A 151 -28.85 -2.76 -13.21
C SER A 151 -27.90 -3.82 -12.60
N GLU A 152 -26.61 -3.51 -12.50
CA GLU A 152 -25.62 -4.35 -11.83
C GLU A 152 -25.72 -4.18 -10.31
N LEU A 153 -25.82 -2.92 -9.84
CA LEU A 153 -25.96 -2.58 -8.42
C LEU A 153 -27.22 -3.14 -7.78
N GLN A 154 -28.30 -3.33 -8.55
CA GLN A 154 -29.52 -4.02 -8.08
C GLN A 154 -29.30 -5.51 -7.79
N LYS A 155 -28.34 -6.15 -8.47
CA LYS A 155 -28.02 -7.57 -8.26
C LYS A 155 -27.08 -7.75 -7.10
N ASN A 156 -26.03 -6.93 -7.04
CA ASN A 156 -25.00 -7.01 -6.02
C ASN A 156 -24.28 -5.66 -5.90
N ARG A 157 -23.98 -5.27 -4.66
CA ARG A 157 -23.23 -4.05 -4.33
C ARG A 157 -21.83 -4.32 -3.81
N ARG A 158 -21.35 -5.56 -3.88
CA ARG A 158 -19.96 -5.89 -3.53
C ARG A 158 -19.01 -5.13 -4.44
N ALA A 159 -18.05 -4.46 -3.81
CA ALA A 159 -17.00 -3.73 -4.48
C ALA A 159 -15.63 -4.25 -4.05
N SER A 160 -14.69 -4.14 -4.97
CA SER A 160 -13.26 -4.26 -4.73
C SER A 160 -12.67 -2.86 -4.78
N TYR A 161 -11.92 -2.50 -3.74
CA TYR A 161 -11.19 -1.26 -3.64
C TYR A 161 -9.70 -1.53 -3.84
N ILE A 162 -9.07 -0.79 -4.75
CA ILE A 162 -7.62 -0.70 -4.86
C ILE A 162 -7.22 0.65 -4.29
N ILE A 163 -6.53 0.64 -3.15
CA ILE A 163 -6.07 1.86 -2.46
C ILE A 163 -4.56 1.91 -2.58
N LYS A 164 -4.04 3.00 -3.14
CA LYS A 164 -2.60 3.22 -3.31
C LYS A 164 -2.14 4.38 -2.45
N GLY A 165 -0.92 4.28 -1.94
CA GLY A 165 -0.34 5.34 -1.14
C GLY A 165 1.10 5.09 -0.76
N ASN A 166 1.67 6.02 -0.01
CA ASN A 166 3.03 5.94 0.49
C ASN A 166 3.04 5.60 1.98
N ILE A 167 4.00 4.79 2.41
CA ILE A 167 4.27 4.53 3.82
C ILE A 167 4.84 5.82 4.43
N ILE A 168 4.25 6.29 5.53
CA ILE A 168 4.75 7.48 6.23
C ILE A 168 5.31 7.18 7.61
N GLU A 169 4.84 6.11 8.26
CA GLU A 169 5.18 5.80 9.64
C GLU A 169 4.88 4.31 9.90
N VAL A 170 5.66 3.69 10.79
CA VAL A 170 5.31 2.39 11.38
C VAL A 170 5.40 2.50 12.89
N LYS A 171 4.44 1.89 13.60
CA LYS A 171 4.42 1.89 15.07
C LYS A 171 3.51 0.80 15.63
N GLU A 172 3.61 0.55 16.92
CA GLU A 172 2.61 -0.24 17.63
C GLU A 172 1.45 0.66 18.05
N ASP A 173 0.23 0.27 17.70
CA ASP A 173 -1.00 1.01 18.04
C ASP A 173 -2.00 0.08 18.73
N ASN A 174 -2.77 0.63 19.67
CA ASN A 174 -3.87 -0.09 20.29
C ASN A 174 -5.16 0.17 19.50
N MET A 175 -5.67 -0.87 18.85
CA MET A 175 -6.91 -0.83 18.07
C MET A 175 -7.83 -1.94 18.58
N ASN A 176 -9.06 -1.60 18.95
CA ASN A 176 -10.07 -2.55 19.44
C ASN A 176 -9.54 -3.47 20.57
N TYR A 177 -8.92 -2.87 21.59
CA TYR A 177 -8.35 -3.59 22.75
C TYR A 177 -7.20 -4.56 22.43
N HIS A 178 -6.63 -4.48 21.23
CA HIS A 178 -5.48 -5.27 20.81
C HIS A 178 -4.35 -4.37 20.34
N THR A 179 -3.12 -4.73 20.68
CA THR A 179 -1.92 -4.08 20.15
C THR A 179 -1.58 -4.67 18.78
N TYR A 180 -1.52 -3.80 17.78
CA TYR A 180 -1.16 -4.12 16.40
C TYR A 180 0.16 -3.44 16.02
N LYS A 181 0.94 -4.13 15.18
CA LYS A 181 2.05 -3.54 14.44
C LYS A 181 1.48 -2.89 13.18
N THR A 182 1.51 -1.57 13.15
CA THR A 182 0.75 -0.77 12.20
C THR A 182 1.66 -0.07 11.22
N ILE A 183 1.32 -0.13 9.94
CA ILE A 183 1.88 0.72 8.88
C ILE A 183 0.87 1.83 8.61
N LYS A 184 1.27 3.09 8.81
CA LYS A 184 0.46 4.24 8.46
C LYS A 184 0.77 4.66 7.03
N MET A 185 -0.27 4.71 6.21
CA MET A 185 -0.21 5.04 4.80
C MET A 185 -0.87 6.40 4.53
N LYS A 186 -0.22 7.22 3.71
CA LYS A 186 -0.85 8.39 3.07
C LYS A 186 -1.39 7.98 1.71
N ILE A 187 -2.71 7.99 1.57
CA ILE A 187 -3.41 7.58 0.35
C ILE A 187 -3.20 8.65 -0.73
N THR A 188 -2.90 8.19 -1.95
CA THR A 188 -2.75 9.03 -3.15
C THR A 188 -3.80 8.69 -4.21
N GLU A 189 -4.33 7.47 -4.19
CA GLU A 189 -5.36 7.04 -5.15
C GLU A 189 -6.27 5.98 -4.51
N ILE A 190 -7.55 6.05 -4.85
CA ILE A 190 -8.51 4.97 -4.62
C ILE A 190 -9.28 4.68 -5.90
N GLU A 191 -9.43 3.41 -6.21
CA GLU A 191 -10.25 2.91 -7.31
C GLU A 191 -11.28 1.92 -6.76
N ALA A 192 -12.54 2.06 -7.18
CA ALA A 192 -13.62 1.14 -6.84
C ALA A 192 -14.10 0.40 -8.09
N LYS A 193 -14.17 -0.93 -8.01
CA LYS A 193 -14.70 -1.82 -9.06
C LYS A 193 -15.78 -2.73 -8.51
N LEU A 194 -16.77 -3.08 -9.31
CA LEU A 194 -17.72 -4.12 -8.94
C LEU A 194 -16.98 -5.46 -8.83
N SER A 195 -17.18 -6.19 -7.74
CA SER A 195 -16.43 -7.43 -7.48
C SER A 195 -16.67 -8.51 -8.54
N ASP A 196 -17.89 -8.62 -9.05
CA ASP A 196 -18.27 -9.71 -9.95
C ASP A 196 -17.86 -9.44 -11.40
N SER A 197 -18.05 -8.20 -11.87
CA SER A 197 -17.79 -7.81 -13.27
C SER A 197 -16.43 -7.16 -13.48
N GLY A 198 -15.75 -6.71 -12.42
CA GLY A 198 -14.54 -5.89 -12.49
C GLY A 198 -14.77 -4.50 -13.08
N LYS A 199 -16.03 -4.12 -13.35
CA LYS A 199 -16.40 -2.85 -13.97
C LYS A 199 -16.05 -1.70 -13.02
N LEU A 200 -15.40 -0.68 -13.57
CA LEU A 200 -15.04 0.53 -12.84
C LEU A 200 -16.30 1.26 -12.39
N ILE A 201 -16.40 1.50 -11.08
CA ILE A 201 -17.44 2.35 -10.48
C ILE A 201 -16.97 3.80 -10.53
N GLY A 202 -15.75 4.04 -10.07
CA GLY A 202 -15.12 5.35 -10.03
C GLY A 202 -13.74 5.29 -9.41
N ASN A 203 -13.01 6.38 -9.54
CA ASN A 203 -11.69 6.55 -8.97
C ASN A 203 -11.51 7.98 -8.43
N LYS A 204 -10.55 8.15 -7.53
CA LYS A 204 -10.18 9.45 -6.97
C LYS A 204 -8.67 9.49 -6.75
N ILE A 205 -8.03 10.52 -7.29
CA ILE A 205 -6.63 10.87 -7.06
C ILE A 205 -6.58 12.02 -6.04
N ILE A 206 -5.62 11.99 -5.13
CA ILE A 206 -5.50 12.88 -3.96
C ILE A 206 -4.17 13.64 -4.00
#